data_AF-A0AAP2G1G1-F1
#
_entry.id   AF-A0AAP2G1G1-F1
#
_cell.length_a   1.000
_cell.length_b   1.000
_cell.length_c   1.000
_cell.angle_alpha   90.00
_cell.angle_beta   90.00
_cell.angle_gamma   90.00
#
_symmetry.space_group_name_H-M   'P 1'
#
loop_
_entity.id
_entity.type
_entity.pdbx_description
1 polymer ?
#
loop_
_entity_poly.entity_id
_entity_poly.type
_entity_poly.pdbx_seq_one_letter_code
_entity_poly.pdbx_strand_id
1 'polypeptide(L)'
;MILLQTISTDNQVVADTLTNLDSASSNIGLLDLMIKGGYMMIPLYLLFILAVFIFVERVITIRKAAKTPKGLVDQVKMMVQGGDIQRAKMVCHGENTPVANMIAKGLDRIGSPLKNIEVAIENVGKIEIYKLEKNLGLLATVSGAAPMIGFLGTVAGMIRAFIGVAQEEGMVSPKLLSTGIYEAMITTATGLVVGIVAYLGYNYLVGQVSKLIHSMEYTTVEFIDLLQEK
;
A
#
# COMPACT_ATOMS: atom_id res chain seq x y z
N MET A 1 -58.68 32.71 -15.34
CA MET A 1 -58.54 31.25 -15.59
C MET A 1 -57.21 30.87 -16.27
N ILE A 2 -56.46 31.81 -16.87
CA ILE A 2 -55.20 31.53 -17.59
C ILE A 2 -53.95 31.46 -16.67
N LEU A 3 -53.98 32.15 -15.51
CA LEU A 3 -52.87 32.18 -14.54
C LEU A 3 -52.66 30.89 -13.73
N LEU A 4 -53.66 29.99 -13.67
CA LEU A 4 -53.55 28.72 -12.94
C LEU A 4 -52.97 27.58 -13.77
N GLN A 5 -52.98 27.68 -15.11
CA GLN A 5 -52.43 26.64 -15.98
C GLN A 5 -50.91 26.75 -16.16
N THR A 6 -50.34 27.95 -16.06
CA THR A 6 -48.88 28.16 -16.22
C THR A 6 -48.08 27.62 -15.02
N ILE A 7 -48.65 27.66 -13.82
CA ILE A 7 -48.01 27.15 -12.59
C ILE A 7 -47.96 25.62 -12.58
N SER A 8 -49.00 24.96 -13.10
CA SER A 8 -49.04 23.49 -13.20
C SER A 8 -48.05 22.92 -14.22
N THR A 9 -47.79 23.64 -15.32
CA THR A 9 -46.84 23.20 -16.35
C THR A 9 -45.40 23.32 -15.86
N ASP A 10 -45.06 24.41 -15.14
CA ASP A 10 -43.73 24.57 -14.53
C ASP A 10 -43.45 23.50 -13.48
N ASN A 11 -44.45 23.14 -12.67
CA ASN A 11 -44.29 22.12 -11.63
C ASN A 11 -44.20 20.69 -12.19
N GLN A 12 -44.78 20.41 -13.36
CA GLN A 12 -44.60 19.14 -14.08
C GLN A 12 -43.23 19.06 -14.78
N VAL A 13 -42.75 20.16 -15.38
CA VAL A 13 -41.40 20.21 -15.98
C VAL A 13 -40.32 20.08 -14.91
N VAL A 14 -40.49 20.72 -13.75
CA VAL A 14 -39.58 20.58 -12.60
C VAL A 14 -39.66 19.16 -12.01
N ALA A 15 -40.85 18.56 -11.89
CA ALA A 15 -41.00 17.19 -11.42
C ALA A 15 -40.39 16.15 -12.39
N ASP A 16 -40.56 16.30 -13.71
CA ASP A 16 -39.93 15.43 -14.71
C ASP A 16 -38.41 15.64 -14.80
N THR A 17 -37.91 16.84 -14.50
CA THR A 17 -36.46 17.09 -14.45
C THR A 17 -35.84 16.45 -13.20
N LEU A 18 -36.56 16.41 -12.07
CA LEU A 18 -36.12 15.79 -10.82
C LEU A 18 -36.20 14.25 -10.87
N THR A 19 -37.22 13.67 -11.49
CA THR A 19 -37.34 12.19 -11.65
C THR A 19 -36.32 11.61 -12.64
N ASN A 20 -35.88 12.39 -13.64
CA ASN A 20 -34.81 12.00 -14.56
C ASN A 20 -33.40 12.07 -13.94
N LEU A 21 -33.19 12.90 -12.91
CA LEU A 21 -31.93 12.97 -12.16
C LEU A 21 -31.74 11.75 -11.24
N ASP A 22 -32.83 11.23 -10.66
CA ASP A 22 -32.79 10.00 -9.85
C ASP A 22 -32.63 8.72 -10.69
N SER A 23 -33.09 8.73 -11.95
CA SER A 23 -32.97 7.58 -12.86
C SER A 23 -31.59 7.45 -13.52
N ALA A 24 -30.81 8.54 -13.58
CA ALA A 24 -29.40 8.53 -13.99
C ALA A 24 -28.45 8.13 -12.85
N SER A 25 -28.96 8.12 -11.61
CA SER A 25 -28.30 7.53 -10.45
C SER A 25 -28.62 6.04 -10.40
N SER A 26 -28.36 5.32 -11.48
CA SER A 26 -28.02 3.92 -11.27
C SER A 26 -26.88 3.93 -10.26
N ASN A 27 -26.98 3.10 -9.23
CA ASN A 27 -25.85 2.82 -8.37
C ASN A 27 -24.79 2.20 -9.29
N ILE A 28 -24.01 3.04 -9.99
CA ILE A 28 -22.88 2.60 -10.78
C ILE A 28 -21.87 2.23 -9.73
N GLY A 29 -22.03 1.02 -9.19
CA GLY A 29 -21.09 0.45 -8.26
C GLY A 29 -19.71 0.52 -8.91
N LEU A 30 -18.67 0.60 -8.08
CA LEU A 30 -17.28 0.53 -8.55
C LEU A 30 -17.12 -0.58 -9.62
N LEU A 31 -17.82 -1.71 -9.45
CA LEU A 31 -17.88 -2.81 -10.42
C LEU A 31 -18.52 -2.50 -11.79
N ASP A 32 -19.58 -1.70 -11.87
CA ASP A 32 -20.20 -1.32 -13.15
C ASP A 32 -19.38 -0.24 -13.88
N LEU A 33 -18.74 0.65 -13.11
CA LEU A 33 -17.76 1.62 -13.60
C LEU A 33 -16.52 0.90 -14.17
N MET A 34 -16.12 -0.17 -13.49
CA MET A 34 -14.99 -1.02 -13.81
C MET A 34 -15.12 -1.76 -15.15
N ILE A 35 -16.33 -2.22 -15.49
CA ILE A 35 -16.61 -2.93 -16.74
C ILE A 35 -16.65 -1.97 -17.94
N LYS A 36 -16.96 -0.68 -17.72
CA LYS A 36 -17.13 0.33 -18.77
C LYS A 36 -15.85 1.06 -19.21
N GLY A 37 -14.73 0.93 -18.49
CA GLY A 37 -13.48 1.66 -18.79
C GLY A 37 -12.60 1.08 -19.91
N GLY A 38 -13.08 0.06 -20.63
CA GLY A 38 -12.40 -0.51 -21.80
C GLY A 38 -11.04 -1.16 -21.55
N TYR A 39 -10.26 -1.33 -22.62
CA TYR A 39 -9.02 -2.14 -22.62
C TYR A 39 -7.94 -1.62 -21.65
N MET A 40 -7.89 -0.31 -21.39
CA MET A 40 -6.91 0.32 -20.50
C MET A 40 -7.17 0.04 -19.01
N MET A 41 -8.31 -0.56 -18.65
CA MET A 41 -8.58 -0.98 -17.28
C MET A 41 -7.86 -2.27 -16.88
N ILE A 42 -7.53 -3.14 -17.84
CA ILE A 42 -6.83 -4.42 -17.58
C ILE A 42 -5.53 -4.22 -16.79
N PRO A 43 -4.59 -3.34 -17.21
CA PRO A 43 -3.37 -3.10 -16.43
C PRO A 43 -3.64 -2.49 -15.05
N LEU A 44 -4.67 -1.64 -14.91
CA LEU A 44 -5.04 -1.06 -13.61
C LEU A 44 -5.53 -2.11 -12.62
N TYR A 45 -6.33 -3.10 -13.07
CA TYR A 45 -6.73 -4.21 -12.19
C TYR A 45 -5.55 -5.05 -11.74
N LEU A 46 -4.63 -5.35 -12.66
CA LEU A 46 -3.45 -6.12 -12.34
C LEU A 46 -2.60 -5.40 -11.28
N LEU A 47 -2.43 -4.09 -11.42
CA LEU A 47 -1.75 -3.27 -10.41
C LEU A 47 -2.50 -3.21 -9.08
N PHE A 48 -3.82 -3.14 -9.09
CA PHE A 48 -4.63 -3.14 -7.87
C PHE A 48 -4.52 -4.47 -7.11
N ILE A 49 -4.65 -5.60 -7.81
CA ILE A 49 -4.49 -6.93 -7.23
C ILE A 49 -3.08 -7.10 -6.66
N LEU A 50 -2.05 -6.68 -7.41
CA LEU A 50 -0.67 -6.71 -6.96
C LEU A 50 -0.45 -5.86 -5.71
N ALA A 51 -1.00 -4.63 -5.67
CA ALA A 51 -0.91 -3.75 -4.52
C ALA A 51 -1.56 -4.35 -3.27
N VAL A 52 -2.77 -4.89 -3.40
CA VAL A 52 -3.49 -5.54 -2.29
C VAL A 52 -2.74 -6.77 -1.79
N PHE A 53 -2.25 -7.61 -2.71
CA PHE A 53 -1.47 -8.80 -2.38
C PHE A 53 -0.21 -8.44 -1.57
N ILE A 54 0.61 -7.50 -2.08
CA ILE A 54 1.82 -7.03 -1.41
C ILE A 54 1.48 -6.42 -0.05
N PHE A 55 0.42 -5.61 0.02
CA PHE A 55 0.00 -4.97 1.27
C PHE A 55 -0.34 -6.01 2.35
N VAL A 56 -1.18 -7.01 2.03
CA VAL A 56 -1.58 -8.04 2.99
C VAL A 56 -0.41 -8.92 3.42
N GLU A 57 0.41 -9.39 2.47
CA GLU A 57 1.63 -10.17 2.74
C GLU A 57 2.55 -9.42 3.71
N ARG A 58 2.76 -8.12 3.47
CA ARG A 58 3.66 -7.28 4.25
C ARG A 58 3.11 -6.95 5.62
N VAL A 59 1.81 -6.63 5.74
CA VAL A 59 1.18 -6.40 7.04
C VAL A 59 1.35 -7.62 7.95
N ILE A 60 1.13 -8.83 7.43
CA ILE A 60 1.28 -10.06 8.23
C ILE A 60 2.74 -10.28 8.62
N THR A 61 3.67 -10.10 7.70
CA THR A 61 5.12 -10.31 7.94
C THR A 61 5.65 -9.32 8.98
N ILE A 62 5.35 -8.03 8.84
CA ILE A 62 5.80 -7.01 9.79
C ILE A 62 5.13 -7.20 11.16
N ARG A 63 3.84 -7.54 11.20
CA ARG A 63 3.17 -7.84 12.48
C ARG A 63 3.77 -9.04 13.19
N LYS A 64 4.18 -10.08 12.46
CA LYS A 64 4.89 -11.23 13.04
C LYS A 64 6.26 -10.82 13.57
N ALA A 65 7.02 -10.03 12.80
CA ALA A 65 8.34 -9.55 13.20
C ALA A 65 8.30 -8.58 14.40
N ALA A 66 7.21 -7.81 14.54
CA ALA A 66 6.99 -6.88 15.65
C ALA A 66 6.50 -7.56 16.95
N LYS A 67 6.13 -8.85 16.91
CA LYS A 67 5.71 -9.61 18.10
C LYS A 67 6.91 -10.10 18.92
N THR A 68 7.87 -9.22 19.20
CA THR A 68 8.89 -9.55 20.20
C THR A 68 8.19 -9.67 21.57
N PRO A 69 8.31 -10.81 22.27
CA PRO A 69 7.70 -10.96 23.59
C PRO A 69 8.23 -9.84 24.49
N LYS A 70 7.31 -9.10 25.13
CA LYS A 70 7.68 -8.13 26.16
C LYS A 70 8.49 -8.88 27.23
N GLY A 71 9.74 -8.50 27.41
CA GLY A 71 10.67 -9.16 28.33
C GLY A 71 11.60 -10.21 27.73
N LEU A 72 11.65 -10.42 26.40
CA LEU A 72 12.70 -11.25 25.79
C LEU A 72 14.10 -10.68 26.13
N VAL A 73 14.27 -9.37 25.95
CA VAL A 73 15.53 -8.68 26.23
C VAL A 73 15.88 -8.76 27.71
N ASP A 74 14.91 -8.52 28.60
CA ASP A 74 15.07 -8.64 30.05
C ASP A 74 15.47 -10.07 30.47
N GLN A 75 14.85 -11.09 29.88
CA GLN A 75 15.18 -12.49 30.13
C GLN A 75 16.61 -12.81 29.67
N VAL A 76 17.00 -12.37 28.47
CA VAL A 76 18.36 -12.53 27.98
C VAL A 76 19.35 -11.81 28.90
N LYS A 77 19.05 -10.58 29.31
CA LYS A 77 19.87 -9.78 30.23
C LYS A 77 20.13 -10.52 31.55
N MET A 78 19.09 -11.06 32.17
CA MET A 78 19.22 -11.86 33.40
C MET A 78 20.08 -13.12 33.19
N MET A 79 19.92 -13.83 32.07
CA MET A 79 20.70 -15.03 31.76
C MET A 79 22.17 -14.72 31.49
N VAL A 80 22.47 -13.63 30.77
CA VAL A 80 23.85 -13.19 30.49
C VAL A 80 24.55 -12.67 31.74
N GLN A 81 23.83 -11.96 32.62
CA GLN A 81 24.36 -11.55 33.92
C GLN A 81 24.68 -12.77 34.79
N GLY A 82 23.78 -13.77 34.82
CA GLY A 82 23.97 -15.05 35.51
C GLY A 82 25.03 -15.98 34.89
N GLY A 83 25.61 -15.63 33.74
CA GLY A 83 26.66 -16.39 33.07
C GLY A 83 26.17 -17.54 32.18
N ASP A 84 24.85 -17.74 32.05
CA ASP A 84 24.26 -18.82 31.27
C ASP A 84 23.98 -18.38 29.82
N ILE A 85 25.05 -18.23 29.04
CA ILE A 85 25.00 -17.82 27.63
C ILE A 85 24.27 -18.85 26.75
N GLN A 86 24.37 -20.14 27.10
CA GLN A 86 23.74 -21.22 26.32
C GLN A 86 22.22 -21.15 26.41
N ARG A 87 21.69 -20.93 27.61
CA ARG A 87 20.24 -20.77 27.79
C ARG A 87 19.72 -19.50 27.14
N ALA A 88 20.47 -18.40 27.21
CA ALA A 88 20.14 -17.16 26.50
C ALA A 88 20.00 -17.38 24.99
N LYS A 89 20.93 -18.15 24.38
CA LYS A 89 20.84 -18.50 22.96
C LYS A 89 19.62 -19.34 22.63
N MET A 90 19.27 -20.33 23.45
CA MET A 90 18.09 -21.18 23.19
C MET A 90 16.80 -20.37 23.17
N VAL A 91 16.65 -19.40 24.09
CA VAL A 91 15.48 -18.53 24.13
C VAL A 91 15.43 -17.62 22.89
N CYS A 92 16.57 -17.05 22.46
CA CYS A 92 16.61 -16.27 21.23
C CYS A 92 16.28 -17.09 19.98
N HIS A 93 16.71 -18.34 19.88
CA HIS A 93 16.37 -19.20 18.74
C HIS A 93 14.91 -19.67 18.74
N GLY A 94 14.26 -19.70 19.91
CA GLY A 94 12.83 -20.00 20.02
C GLY A 94 11.95 -18.88 19.45
N GLU A 95 12.41 -17.63 19.54
CA GLU A 95 11.71 -16.46 19.06
C GLU A 95 12.22 -16.05 17.67
N ASN A 96 11.51 -16.41 16.60
CA ASN A 96 11.85 -16.04 15.21
C ASN A 96 11.57 -14.56 14.91
N THR A 97 12.23 -13.66 15.63
CA THR A 97 12.11 -12.21 15.48
C THR A 97 13.46 -11.57 15.09
N PRO A 98 13.45 -10.43 14.38
CA PRO A 98 14.70 -9.75 14.01
C PRO A 98 15.61 -9.44 15.20
N VAL A 99 15.01 -8.97 16.30
CA VAL A 99 15.72 -8.64 17.54
C VAL A 99 16.39 -9.87 18.15
N ALA A 100 15.69 -11.00 18.20
CA ALA A 100 16.24 -12.24 18.73
C ALA A 100 17.41 -12.77 17.90
N ASN A 101 17.31 -12.71 16.57
CA ASN A 101 18.39 -13.11 15.66
C ASN A 101 19.64 -12.24 15.83
N MET A 102 19.45 -10.94 16.03
CA MET A 102 20.54 -9.98 16.29
C MET A 102 21.26 -10.30 17.61
N ILE A 103 20.50 -10.46 18.69
CA ILE A 103 21.05 -10.82 20.01
C ILE A 103 21.75 -12.18 19.96
N ALA A 104 21.15 -13.19 19.34
CA ALA A 104 21.75 -14.52 19.21
C ALA A 104 23.14 -14.45 18.55
N LYS A 105 23.30 -13.61 17.52
CA LYS A 105 24.60 -13.39 16.87
C LYS A 105 25.60 -12.66 17.76
N GLY A 106 25.12 -11.71 18.57
CA GLY A 106 25.91 -11.07 19.61
C GLY A 106 26.44 -12.08 20.63
N LEU A 107 25.55 -12.95 21.14
CA LEU A 107 25.88 -14.02 22.09
C LEU A 107 26.87 -15.03 21.51
N ASP A 108 26.84 -15.31 20.20
CA ASP A 108 27.80 -16.19 19.51
C ASP A 108 29.23 -15.66 19.53
N ARG A 109 29.42 -14.34 19.67
CA ARG A 109 30.72 -13.69 19.64
C ARG A 109 31.20 -13.17 21.00
N ILE A 110 30.52 -13.52 22.08
CA ILE A 110 30.98 -13.23 23.43
C ILE A 110 32.40 -13.76 23.61
N GLY A 111 33.30 -12.90 24.11
CA GLY A 111 34.74 -13.15 24.23
C GLY A 111 35.59 -12.54 23.10
N SER A 112 34.98 -12.03 22.03
CA SER A 112 35.66 -11.16 21.05
C SER A 112 35.69 -9.70 21.52
N PRO A 113 36.55 -8.84 20.96
CA PRO A 113 36.49 -7.40 21.20
C PRO A 113 35.08 -6.85 20.94
N LEU A 114 34.57 -5.96 21.78
CA LEU A 114 33.21 -5.39 21.67
C LEU A 114 32.88 -4.88 20.27
N LYS A 115 33.84 -4.21 19.63
CA LYS A 115 33.70 -3.72 18.25
C LYS A 115 33.39 -4.83 17.23
N ASN A 116 33.95 -6.04 17.42
CA ASN A 116 33.66 -7.18 16.54
C ASN A 116 32.28 -7.80 16.78
N ILE A 117 31.73 -7.63 17.99
CA ILE A 117 30.37 -8.05 18.36
C ILE A 117 29.36 -7.07 17.76
N GLU A 118 29.57 -5.77 17.98
CA GLU A 118 28.76 -4.69 17.42
C GLU A 118 28.62 -4.80 15.90
N VAL A 119 29.74 -4.92 15.17
CA VAL A 119 29.74 -5.08 13.71
C VAL A 119 29.00 -6.35 13.28
N ALA A 120 29.08 -7.44 14.05
CA ALA A 120 28.36 -8.67 13.72
C ALA A 120 26.85 -8.52 13.89
N ILE A 121 26.41 -7.84 14.95
CA ILE A 121 24.99 -7.54 15.19
C ILE A 121 24.46 -6.60 14.12
N GLU A 122 25.19 -5.53 13.79
CA GLU A 122 24.80 -4.56 12.76
C GLU A 122 24.63 -5.22 11.39
N ASN A 123 25.54 -6.13 11.02
CA ASN A 123 25.44 -6.87 9.76
C ASN A 123 24.18 -7.75 9.69
N VAL A 124 23.82 -8.43 10.78
CA VAL A 124 22.57 -9.21 10.85
C VAL A 124 21.37 -8.26 10.82
N GLY A 125 21.44 -7.14 11.52
CA GLY A 125 20.43 -6.08 11.49
C GLY A 125 20.13 -5.63 10.07
N LYS A 126 21.17 -5.29 9.27
CA LYS A 126 21.02 -4.90 7.86
C LYS A 126 20.31 -5.96 7.02
N ILE A 127 20.62 -7.24 7.23
CA ILE A 127 19.97 -8.35 6.53
C ILE A 127 18.49 -8.45 6.91
N GLU A 128 18.15 -8.31 8.19
CA GLU A 128 16.76 -8.34 8.66
C GLU A 128 15.96 -7.12 8.16
N ILE A 129 16.55 -5.92 8.18
CA ILE A 129 15.95 -4.71 7.61
C ILE A 129 15.65 -4.91 6.12
N TYR A 130 16.60 -5.43 5.35
CA TYR A 130 16.40 -5.72 3.94
C TYR A 130 15.22 -6.69 3.69
N LYS A 131 15.06 -7.72 4.53
CA LYS A 131 13.92 -8.66 4.44
C LYS A 131 12.58 -7.96 4.73
N LEU A 132 12.56 -7.04 5.68
CA LEU A 132 11.38 -6.25 6.05
C LEU A 132 10.99 -5.29 4.92
N GLU A 133 11.97 -4.60 4.33
CA GLU A 133 11.81 -3.63 3.24
C GLU A 133 11.46 -4.26 1.88
N LYS A 134 11.68 -5.56 1.73
CA LYS A 134 11.36 -6.30 0.50
C LYS A 134 9.92 -6.01 0.04
N ASN A 135 9.72 -5.83 -1.26
CA ASN A 135 8.44 -5.51 -1.92
C ASN A 135 7.83 -4.14 -1.57
N LEU A 136 8.30 -3.38 -0.57
CA LEU A 136 7.79 -2.01 -0.32
C LEU A 136 8.10 -1.09 -1.50
N GLY A 137 9.27 -1.25 -2.13
CA GLY A 137 9.63 -0.50 -3.34
C GLY A 137 8.67 -0.75 -4.51
N LEU A 138 8.18 -1.98 -4.67
CA LEU A 138 7.16 -2.29 -5.69
C LEU A 138 5.84 -1.58 -5.39
N LEU A 139 5.40 -1.56 -4.13
CA LEU A 139 4.18 -0.85 -3.74
C LEU A 139 4.31 0.67 -3.98
N ALA A 140 5.49 1.24 -3.72
CA ALA A 140 5.79 2.62 -4.08
C ALA A 140 5.70 2.86 -5.59
N THR A 141 6.28 1.97 -6.41
CA THR A 141 6.16 2.04 -7.87
C THR A 141 4.71 1.98 -8.33
N VAL A 142 3.91 1.06 -7.78
CA VAL A 142 2.48 0.95 -8.12
C VAL A 142 1.73 2.23 -7.77
N SER A 143 2.04 2.85 -6.63
CA SER A 143 1.39 4.09 -6.19
C SER A 143 1.60 5.26 -7.17
N GLY A 144 2.76 5.32 -7.83
CA GLY A 144 3.05 6.31 -8.87
C GLY A 144 2.57 5.89 -10.25
N ALA A 145 2.73 4.61 -10.62
CA ALA A 145 2.43 4.09 -11.94
C ALA A 145 0.92 4.05 -12.24
N ALA A 146 0.08 3.74 -11.25
CA ALA A 146 -1.37 3.63 -11.46
C ALA A 146 -2.03 4.95 -11.92
N PRO A 147 -1.77 6.11 -11.29
CA PRO A 147 -2.23 7.41 -11.79
C PRO A 147 -1.72 7.74 -13.19
N MET A 148 -0.45 7.43 -13.48
CA MET A 148 0.15 7.67 -14.80
C MET A 148 -0.51 6.82 -15.89
N ILE A 149 -0.84 5.55 -15.60
CA ILE A 149 -1.59 4.69 -16.50
C ILE A 149 -3.03 5.20 -16.66
N GLY A 150 -3.66 5.68 -15.59
CA GLY A 150 -4.97 6.32 -15.66
C GLY A 150 -4.98 7.56 -16.56
N PHE A 151 -3.94 8.39 -16.49
CA PHE A 151 -3.76 9.55 -17.36
C PHE A 151 -3.52 9.13 -18.82
N LEU A 152 -2.72 8.10 -19.06
CA LEU A 152 -2.52 7.53 -20.40
C LEU A 152 -3.85 7.01 -20.97
N GLY A 153 -4.69 6.40 -20.14
CA GLY A 153 -6.04 5.96 -20.50
C GLY A 153 -6.92 7.09 -21.01
N THR A 154 -6.90 8.26 -20.35
CA THR A 154 -7.62 9.45 -20.83
C THR A 154 -7.17 9.89 -22.21
N VAL A 155 -5.86 10.00 -22.41
CA VAL A 155 -5.29 10.46 -23.68
C VAL A 155 -5.66 9.48 -24.80
N ALA A 156 -5.53 8.18 -24.55
CA ALA A 156 -5.91 7.15 -25.52
C ALA A 156 -7.42 7.16 -25.84
N GLY A 157 -8.29 7.32 -24.83
CA GLY A 157 -9.74 7.38 -25.02
C GLY A 157 -10.17 8.62 -25.82
N MET A 158 -9.58 9.79 -25.54
CA MET A 158 -9.82 11.00 -26.33
C MET A 158 -9.34 10.85 -27.77
N ILE A 159 -8.15 10.27 -28.01
CA ILE A 159 -7.66 10.01 -29.37
C ILE A 159 -8.64 9.12 -30.14
N ARG A 160 -9.15 8.06 -29.52
CA ARG A 160 -10.15 7.17 -30.16
C ARG A 160 -11.46 7.89 -30.46
N ALA A 161 -11.95 8.73 -29.54
CA ALA A 161 -13.14 9.53 -29.76
C ALA A 161 -12.99 10.45 -30.99
N PHE A 162 -11.86 11.16 -31.11
CA PHE A 162 -11.60 12.04 -32.25
C PHE A 162 -11.38 11.28 -33.56
N ILE A 163 -10.75 10.10 -33.54
CA ILE A 163 -10.64 9.26 -34.75
C ILE A 163 -12.02 8.81 -35.22
N GLY A 164 -12.91 8.41 -34.32
CA GLY A 164 -14.29 8.02 -34.67
C GLY A 164 -15.07 9.15 -35.32
N VAL A 165 -14.94 10.38 -34.80
CA VAL A 165 -15.53 11.58 -35.40
C VAL A 165 -14.95 11.87 -36.79
N ALA A 166 -13.64 11.73 -36.96
CA ALA A 166 -12.98 11.99 -38.24
C ALA A 166 -13.34 10.96 -39.34
N GLN A 167 -13.83 9.78 -38.95
CA GLN A 167 -14.27 8.72 -39.86
C GLN A 167 -15.77 8.79 -40.21
N GLU A 168 -16.56 9.56 -39.47
CA GLU A 168 -17.97 9.81 -39.81
C GLU A 168 -18.07 10.84 -40.94
N GLU A 169 -18.56 10.42 -42.12
CA GLU A 169 -18.95 11.34 -43.19
C GLU A 169 -20.35 11.89 -42.89
N GLY A 170 -20.44 13.12 -42.36
CA GLY A 170 -21.72 13.82 -42.17
C GLY A 170 -21.88 14.50 -40.81
N MET A 171 -23.11 14.46 -40.25
CA MET A 171 -23.40 15.02 -38.93
C MET A 171 -22.71 14.20 -37.85
N VAL A 172 -21.75 14.82 -37.15
CA VAL A 172 -21.07 14.24 -35.99
C VAL A 172 -22.08 13.84 -34.93
N SER A 173 -22.13 12.56 -34.56
CA SER A 173 -22.98 12.09 -33.48
C SER A 173 -22.42 12.51 -32.12
N PRO A 174 -23.12 13.37 -31.33
CA PRO A 174 -22.65 13.76 -29.99
C PRO A 174 -22.47 12.56 -29.05
N LYS A 175 -23.19 11.46 -29.32
CA LYS A 175 -23.16 10.22 -28.54
C LYS A 175 -21.84 9.45 -28.68
N LEU A 176 -21.20 9.52 -29.84
CA LEU A 176 -19.91 8.86 -30.08
C LEU A 176 -18.80 9.55 -29.25
N LEU A 177 -18.77 10.88 -29.31
CA LEU A 177 -17.88 11.71 -28.50
C LEU A 177 -18.11 11.51 -27.00
N SER A 178 -19.37 11.57 -26.55
CA SER A 178 -19.68 11.46 -25.11
C SER A 178 -19.25 10.11 -24.53
N THR A 179 -19.35 9.03 -25.30
CA THR A 179 -18.99 7.69 -24.84
C THR A 179 -17.47 7.54 -24.66
N GLY A 180 -16.66 8.00 -25.62
CA GLY A 180 -15.20 7.93 -25.53
C GLY A 180 -14.61 8.83 -24.44
N ILE A 181 -15.19 10.02 -24.24
CA ILE A 181 -14.81 10.92 -23.15
C ILE A 181 -15.19 10.32 -21.79
N TYR A 182 -16.36 9.69 -21.69
CA TYR A 182 -16.79 9.01 -20.47
C TYR A 182 -15.83 7.87 -20.09
N GLU A 183 -15.49 6.98 -21.04
CA GLU A 183 -14.52 5.89 -20.81
C GLU A 183 -13.15 6.42 -20.34
N ALA A 184 -12.67 7.48 -20.99
CA ALA A 184 -11.43 8.17 -20.63
C ALA A 184 -11.46 8.63 -19.17
N MET A 185 -12.49 9.39 -18.76
CA MET A 185 -12.61 9.93 -17.41
C MET A 185 -12.67 8.85 -16.33
N ILE A 186 -13.40 7.75 -16.58
CA ILE A 186 -13.51 6.63 -15.63
C ILE A 186 -12.14 5.96 -15.42
N THR A 187 -11.35 5.80 -16.49
CA THR A 187 -10.03 5.19 -16.40
C THR A 187 -9.08 6.01 -15.53
N THR A 188 -9.11 7.34 -15.65
CA THR A 188 -8.30 8.23 -14.82
C THR A 188 -8.74 8.23 -13.35
N ALA A 189 -10.05 8.34 -13.11
CA ALA A 189 -10.59 8.28 -11.76
C ALA A 189 -10.18 6.99 -11.05
N THR A 190 -10.28 5.85 -11.76
CA THR A 190 -9.86 4.54 -11.23
C THR A 190 -8.35 4.49 -10.96
N GLY A 191 -7.53 4.96 -11.90
CA GLY A 191 -6.07 4.99 -11.72
C GLY A 191 -5.63 5.83 -10.51
N LEU A 192 -6.31 6.95 -10.27
CA LEU A 192 -6.09 7.78 -9.08
C LEU A 192 -6.49 7.06 -7.79
N VAL A 193 -7.65 6.43 -7.75
CA VAL A 193 -8.10 5.67 -6.57
C VAL A 193 -7.11 4.56 -6.22
N VAL A 194 -6.68 3.78 -7.21
CA VAL A 194 -5.68 2.70 -7.02
C VAL A 194 -4.35 3.29 -6.52
N GLY A 195 -3.88 4.38 -7.12
CA GLY A 195 -2.66 5.07 -6.71
C GLY A 195 -2.70 5.57 -5.26
N ILE A 196 -3.81 6.22 -4.87
CA ILE A 196 -4.00 6.75 -3.52
C ILE A 196 -4.01 5.62 -2.49
N VAL A 197 -4.75 4.54 -2.74
CA VAL A 197 -4.82 3.39 -1.83
C VAL A 197 -3.44 2.73 -1.68
N ALA A 198 -2.71 2.52 -2.78
CA ALA A 198 -1.36 1.98 -2.76
C ALA A 198 -0.38 2.90 -2.02
N TYR A 199 -0.48 4.22 -2.21
CA TYR A 199 0.36 5.21 -1.54
C TYR A 199 0.13 5.23 -0.02
N LEU A 200 -1.13 5.22 0.42
CA LEU A 200 -1.46 5.14 1.85
C LEU A 200 -0.95 3.84 2.47
N GLY A 201 -1.14 2.71 1.77
CA GLY A 201 -0.64 1.41 2.20
C GLY A 201 0.89 1.38 2.32
N TYR A 202 1.60 1.95 1.34
CA TYR A 202 3.06 2.09 1.36
C TYR A 202 3.53 2.91 2.57
N ASN A 203 2.99 4.11 2.78
CA ASN A 203 3.41 4.98 3.89
C ASN A 203 3.14 4.33 5.26
N TYR A 204 2.00 3.64 5.40
CA TYR A 204 1.70 2.88 6.62
C TYR A 204 2.74 1.79 6.88
N LEU A 205 3.08 1.01 5.86
CA LEU A 205 4.07 -0.07 5.98
C LEU A 205 5.47 0.47 6.28
N VAL A 206 5.90 1.53 5.61
CA VAL A 206 7.18 2.21 5.90
C VAL A 206 7.23 2.64 7.35
N GLY A 207 6.20 3.31 7.86
CA GLY A 207 6.15 3.73 9.26
C GLY A 207 6.22 2.56 10.25
N GLN A 208 5.64 1.40 9.91
CA GLN A 208 5.73 0.21 10.75
C GLN A 208 7.12 -0.44 10.68
N VAL A 209 7.78 -0.45 9.53
CA VAL A 209 9.16 -0.91 9.40
C VAL A 209 10.10 -0.01 10.19
N SER A 210 9.98 1.32 10.07
CA SER A 210 10.81 2.27 10.83
C SER A 210 10.69 2.09 12.34
N LYS A 211 9.47 1.86 12.86
CA LYS A 211 9.29 1.53 14.29
C LYS A 211 10.04 0.27 14.71
N LEU A 212 10.05 -0.75 13.86
CA LEU A 212 10.76 -2.01 14.12
C LEU A 212 12.29 -1.81 14.05
N ILE A 213 12.78 -1.02 13.09
CA ILE A 213 14.20 -0.64 13.00
C ILE A 213 14.64 0.05 14.29
N HIS A 214 13.89 1.05 14.76
CA HIS A 214 14.23 1.73 16.01
C HIS A 214 14.23 0.79 17.22
N SER A 215 13.32 -0.19 17.26
CA SER A 215 13.36 -1.22 18.31
C SER A 215 14.60 -2.10 18.21
N MET A 216 15.04 -2.46 17.00
CA MET A 216 16.25 -3.26 16.77
C MET A 216 17.51 -2.49 17.19
N GLU A 217 17.59 -1.20 16.85
CA GLU A 217 18.69 -0.31 17.24
C GLU A 217 18.75 -0.14 18.76
N TYR A 218 17.63 0.19 19.39
CA TYR A 218 17.55 0.37 20.84
C TYR A 218 18.01 -0.88 21.59
N THR A 219 17.51 -2.05 21.21
CA THR A 219 17.93 -3.31 21.85
C THR A 219 19.39 -3.66 21.60
N THR A 220 19.95 -3.28 20.45
CA THR A 220 21.38 -3.48 20.18
C THR A 220 22.24 -2.65 21.11
N VAL A 221 21.90 -1.38 21.30
CA VAL A 221 22.60 -0.49 22.24
C VAL A 221 22.52 -1.05 23.66
N GLU A 222 21.32 -1.41 24.12
CA GLU A 222 21.13 -1.98 25.46
C GLU A 222 21.95 -3.27 25.68
N PHE A 223 22.04 -4.13 24.65
CA PHE A 223 22.84 -5.35 24.72
C PHE A 223 24.35 -5.06 24.77
N ILE A 224 24.84 -4.08 24.02
CA ILE A 224 26.26 -3.69 24.04
C ILE A 224 26.63 -3.05 25.37
N ASP A 225 25.78 -2.18 25.93
CA ASP A 225 25.99 -1.56 27.24
C ASP A 225 26.10 -2.63 28.34
N LEU A 226 25.25 -3.65 28.29
CA LEU A 226 25.31 -4.79 29.20
C LEU A 226 26.65 -5.54 29.14
N LEU A 227 27.26 -5.64 27.96
CA LEU A 227 28.56 -6.26 27.79
C LEU A 227 29.73 -5.35 28.24
N GLN A 228 29.52 -4.02 28.32
CA GLN A 228 30.51 -3.07 28.84
C GLN A 228 30.49 -2.96 30.37
N GLU A 229 29.33 -3.16 31.00
CA GLU A 229 29.20 -3.13 32.47
C GLU A 229 29.87 -4.32 33.18
N LYS A 230 30.35 -5.33 32.45
CA LYS A 230 31.15 -6.47 32.94
C LYS A 230 32.61 -6.34 32.53
#